data_AF-A0A934JSN7-F1
#
_entry.id   AF-A0A934JSN7-F1
#
_cell.length_a   1.000
_cell.length_b   1.000
_cell.length_c   1.000
_cell.angle_alpha   90.00
_cell.angle_beta   90.00
_cell.angle_gamma   90.00
#
_symmetry.space_group_name_H-M   'P 1'
#
loop_
_entity.id
_entity.type
_entity.pdbx_description
1 polymer ?
#
loop_
_entity_poly.entity_id
_entity_poly.type
_entity_poly.pdbx_seq_one_letter_code
_entity_poly.pdbx_strand_id
1 'polypeptide(L)' 'MATKQPSKPRQKYTVTSPYQCPNRKVWHAKGETVELLPCEADFLILGGKIALATTTAKQKGEA' A
#
# COMPACT_ATOMS: atom_id res chain seq x y z
N MET A 1 10.78 0.58 31.59
CA MET A 1 11.60 0.21 30.41
C MET A 1 10.77 0.49 29.17
N ALA A 2 11.04 1.58 28.45
CA ALA A 2 10.31 1.89 27.22
C ALA A 2 10.94 1.10 26.07
N THR A 3 10.32 -0.01 25.69
CA THR A 3 10.69 -0.75 24.47
C THR A 3 10.43 0.16 23.27
N LYS A 4 11.48 0.83 22.79
CA LYS A 4 11.52 1.55 21.51
C LYS A 4 11.25 0.53 20.40
N GLN A 5 9.98 0.34 20.04
CA GLN A 5 9.66 -0.27 18.75
C GLN A 5 10.25 0.63 17.67
N PRO A 6 11.02 0.10 16.71
CA PRO A 6 11.33 0.86 15.51
C PRO A 6 10.00 1.04 14.80
N SER A 7 9.40 2.22 14.93
CA SER A 7 8.22 2.63 14.18
C SER A 7 8.61 2.61 12.71
N LYS A 8 8.52 1.45 12.05
CA LYS A 8 8.73 1.35 10.61
C LYS A 8 7.78 2.37 9.98
N PRO A 9 8.29 3.35 9.21
CA PRO A 9 7.44 4.37 8.64
C PRO A 9 6.41 3.69 7.74
N ARG A 10 5.14 4.09 7.89
CA ARG A 10 4.07 3.65 6.99
C ARG A 10 4.41 4.17 5.59
N GLN A 11 4.27 3.32 4.59
CA GLN A 11 4.52 3.66 3.19
C GLN A 11 3.19 3.76 2.45
N LYS A 12 3.18 4.56 1.37
CA LYS A 12 2.02 4.74 0.51
C LYS A 12 2.02 3.67 -0.57
N TYR A 13 0.87 3.04 -0.76
CA TYR A 13 0.63 2.01 -1.75
C TYR A 13 -0.62 2.36 -2.55
N THR A 14 -0.63 1.99 -3.83
CA THR A 14 -1.80 2.13 -4.68
C THR A 14 -2.53 0.81 -4.76
N VAL A 15 -3.84 0.83 -4.52
CA VAL A 15 -4.69 -0.36 -4.56
C VAL A 15 -4.93 -0.76 -6.01
N THR A 16 -4.47 -1.94 -6.40
CA THR A 16 -4.61 -2.49 -7.76
C THR A 16 -5.87 -3.34 -7.91
N SER A 17 -6.36 -3.93 -6.82
CA SER A 17 -7.60 -4.69 -6.76
C SER A 17 -8.35 -4.34 -5.47
N PRO A 18 -9.67 -4.18 -5.52
CA PRO A 18 -10.44 -3.92 -4.31
C PRO A 18 -10.24 -5.02 -3.27
N TYR A 19 -10.13 -4.62 -2.01
CA TYR A 19 -10.00 -5.53 -0.87
C TYR A 19 -10.55 -4.88 0.40
N GLN A 20 -10.90 -5.72 1.37
CA GLN A 20 -11.29 -5.27 2.69
C GLN A 20 -10.10 -5.40 3.64
N CYS A 21 -9.73 -4.31 4.29
CA CYS A 21 -8.71 -4.30 5.34
C CYS A 21 -9.22 -5.09 6.55
N PRO A 22 -8.59 -6.22 6.92
CA PRO A 22 -9.10 -7.11 7.98
C PRO A 22 -9.12 -6.41 9.34
N ASN A 23 -8.12 -5.56 9.63
CA ASN A 23 -8.01 -4.87 10.91
C ASN A 23 -9.02 -3.73 11.09
N ARG A 24 -9.46 -3.08 10.00
CA ARG A 24 -10.29 -1.88 10.06
C ARG A 24 -11.71 -2.08 9.55
N LYS A 25 -12.01 -3.25 8.95
CA LYS A 25 -13.24 -3.52 8.19
C LYS A 25 -13.55 -2.47 7.13
N VAL A 26 -12.54 -1.70 6.71
CA VAL A 26 -12.65 -0.67 5.66
C VAL A 26 -12.46 -1.35 4.31
N TRP A 27 -13.31 -0.99 3.36
CA TRP A 27 -13.17 -1.36 1.97
C TRP A 27 -12.30 -0.34 1.23
N HIS A 28 -11.28 -0.83 0.53
CA HIS A 28 -10.45 0.00 -0.33
C HIS A 28 -10.78 -0.30 -1.79
N ALA A 29 -11.05 0.75 -2.56
CA ALA A 29 -11.34 0.64 -3.97
C ALA A 29 -10.04 0.61 -4.80
N LYS A 30 -10.11 0.04 -6.02
CA LYS A 30 -9.00 0.12 -6.98
C LYS A 30 -8.70 1.57 -7.32
N GLY A 31 -7.42 1.94 -7.33
CA GLY A 31 -6.92 3.30 -7.58
C GLY A 31 -6.78 4.15 -6.32
N GLU A 32 -7.26 3.67 -5.17
CA GLU A 32 -7.08 4.37 -3.90
C GLU A 32 -5.62 4.31 -3.44
N THR A 33 -5.18 5.33 -2.71
CA THR A 33 -3.85 5.34 -2.07
C THR A 33 -4.00 5.07 -0.58
N VAL A 34 -3.34 4.02 -0.10
CA VAL A 34 -3.41 3.57 1.30
C VAL A 34 -2.05 3.65 1.96
N GLU A 35 -2.02 4.02 3.24
CA GLU A 35 -0.81 4.03 4.06
C GLU A 35 -0.74 2.78 4.92
N LEU A 36 0.21 1.91 4.62
CA LEU A 36 0.35 0.59 5.24
C LEU A 36 1.77 0.40 5.79
N LEU A 37 1.90 -0.45 6.81
CA LEU A 37 3.21 -0.92 7.21
C LEU A 37 3.78 -1.86 6.14
N PRO A 38 5.11 -1.88 5.92
CA PRO A 38 5.71 -2.79 4.94
C PRO A 38 5.31 -4.26 5.15
N CYS A 39 5.17 -4.70 6.40
CA CYS A 39 4.75 -6.08 6.71
C CYS A 39 3.29 -6.37 6.33
N GLU A 40 2.40 -5.39 6.44
CA GLU A 40 1.00 -5.53 6.01
C GLU A 40 0.90 -5.48 4.48
N ALA A 41 1.72 -4.63 3.87
CA ALA A 41 1.77 -4.45 2.43
C ALA A 41 2.31 -5.68 1.71
N ASP A 42 3.30 -6.38 2.27
CA ASP A 42 3.90 -7.58 1.68
C ASP A 42 2.84 -8.65 1.34
N PHE A 43 1.94 -8.94 2.28
CA PHE A 43 0.83 -9.86 2.08
C PHE A 43 -0.12 -9.42 0.95
N LEU A 44 -0.43 -8.12 0.89
CA LEU A 44 -1.30 -7.55 -0.12
C LEU A 44 -0.62 -7.47 -1.50
N ILE A 45 0.69 -7.28 -1.55
CA ILE A 45 1.50 -7.30 -2.78
C ILE A 45 1.59 -8.72 -3.33
N LEU A 46 1.86 -9.71 -2.47
CA LEU A 46 1.84 -11.13 -2.85
C LEU A 46 0.48 -11.56 -3.41
N GLY A 47 -0.62 -11.00 -2.88
CA GLY A 47 -1.97 -11.20 -3.39
C GLY A 47 -2.37 -10.32 -4.58
N GLY A 48 -1.46 -9.49 -5.12
CA GLY A 48 -1.73 -8.56 -6.22
C GLY A 48 -2.80 -7.50 -5.92
N LYS A 49 -3.06 -7.21 -4.64
CA LYS A 49 -4.10 -6.28 -4.17
C LYS A 49 -3.63 -4.84 -4.13
N ILE A 50 -2.35 -4.63 -3.85
CA ILE A 50 -1.73 -3.31 -3.84
C ILE A 50 -0.37 -3.38 -4.55
N ALA A 51 0.09 -2.23 -5.03
CA ALA A 51 1.45 -2.03 -5.51
C ALA A 51 2.09 -0.87 -4.73
N LEU A 52 3.41 -0.93 -4.52
CA LEU A 52 4.15 0.20 -3.97
C LEU A 52 3.84 1.41 -4.85
N ALA A 53 3.46 2.53 -4.25
CA ALA A 53 3.28 3.78 -4.99
C ALA A 53 4.68 4.33 -5.33
N THR A 54 5.48 3.53 -6.05
CA THR A 54 6.59 4.06 -6.83
C THR A 54 5.96 5.04 -7.78
N THR A 55 6.28 6.31 -7.59
CA THR A 55 6.16 7.36 -8.59
C THR A 55 7.04 6.96 -9.79
N THR A 56 6.68 5.90 -10.50
CA THR A 56 7.30 5.46 -11.74
C THR A 56 6.27 5.65 -12.83
N ALA A 57 6.21 6.91 -13.25
CA ALA A 57 5.99 7.42 -14.59
C ALA A 57 4.79 6.93 -15.42
N LYS A 58 4.03 7.92 -15.90
CA LYS A 58 3.99 8.17 -17.34
C LYS A 58 4.45 9.60 -17.61
N GLN A 59 5.74 9.79 -17.91
CA GLN A 59 6.07 10.65 -19.05
C GLN A 59 5.40 9.96 -20.23
N LYS A 60 4.23 10.47 -20.60
CA LYS A 60 3.57 10.18 -21.87
C LYS A 60 4.54 10.71 -22.93
N GLY A 61 5.34 9.81 -23.52
CA GLY A 61 5.86 10.07 -24.86
C GLY A 61 4.64 10.24 -25.75
N GLU A 62 4.46 11.43 -26.28
CA GLU A 62 3.67 11.66 -27.48
C GLU A 62 4.67 12.15 -28.52
N ALA A 63 4.70 11.41 -29.63
CA ALA A 63 5.59 11.56 -30.77
C ALA A 63 5.19 12.74 -31.64
#